data_AF-A0A939QJV6-F1
#
_entry.id   AF-A0A939QJV6-F1
#
_cell.length_a   1.000
_cell.length_b   1.000
_cell.length_c   1.000
_cell.angle_alpha   90.00
_cell.angle_beta   90.00
_cell.angle_gamma   90.00
#
_symmetry.space_group_name_H-M   'P 1'
#
loop_
_entity.id
_entity.type
_entity.pdbx_description
1 polymer ?
#
loop_
_entity_poly.entity_id
_entity_poly.type
_entity_poly.pdbx_seq_one_letter_code
_entity_poly.pdbx_strand_id
1 'polypeptide(L)'
;MVDTTPMSPERYAQLDRETAKLLPHCKPTLLRVTQQSKRLVDPDPDSWLGRVDSLTTPLKLTAHIHALALIAAENLREVDRILSQRVPVFALYSMIRSAVEASSFALWLLDSRNEQLAASRILRIHRQNIEADRLLWLSTDVASTLHADVLAIAQDRHARLKGIHPDDFNKAVKSTPIIESVDRTHDLLYRKEGDLLHILTGLQIWRMCSAVAHGNTLSLESILESIPGEKQGEPASVKSRLMFLTSSYSSTLGRTNDAIDAYRKRSHPQRKGR
;
A
#
# COMPACT_ATOMS: atom_id res chain seq x y z
N MET A 1 -9.43 25.25 12.24
CA MET A 1 -8.34 25.08 13.23
C MET A 1 -8.40 23.65 13.71
N VAL A 2 -7.34 22.87 13.53
CA VAL A 2 -7.24 21.52 14.10
C VAL A 2 -6.90 21.70 15.57
N ASP A 3 -7.70 21.13 16.48
CA ASP A 3 -7.39 21.13 17.90
C ASP A 3 -6.06 20.37 18.11
N THR A 4 -5.02 21.08 18.52
CA THR A 4 -3.69 20.53 18.80
C THR A 4 -3.50 20.21 20.28
N THR A 5 -4.57 20.27 21.09
CA THR A 5 -4.48 19.95 22.52
C THR A 5 -4.05 18.49 22.69
N PRO A 6 -2.95 18.22 23.41
CA PRO A 6 -2.52 16.86 23.67
C PRO A 6 -3.63 16.08 24.39
N MET A 7 -3.98 14.89 23.89
CA MET A 7 -4.93 14.03 24.59
C MET A 7 -4.37 13.60 25.96
N SER A 8 -5.22 13.52 26.97
CA SER A 8 -4.81 13.07 28.31
C SER A 8 -4.45 11.58 28.32
N PRO A 9 -3.58 11.11 29.23
CA PRO A 9 -3.25 9.69 29.39
C PRO A 9 -4.49 8.79 29.58
N GLU A 10 -5.50 9.27 30.32
CA GLU A 10 -6.75 8.54 30.56
C GLU A 10 -7.53 8.34 29.27
N ARG A 11 -7.54 9.36 28.40
CA ARG A 11 -8.17 9.29 27.08
C ARG A 11 -7.46 8.31 26.16
N TYR A 12 -6.12 8.26 26.19
CA TYR A 12 -5.35 7.23 25.46
C TYR A 12 -5.68 5.82 25.96
N ALA A 13 -5.68 5.58 27.27
CA ALA A 13 -5.99 4.27 27.85
C ALA A 13 -7.43 3.81 27.54
N GLN A 14 -8.38 4.75 27.51
CA GLN A 14 -9.74 4.47 27.07
C GLN A 14 -9.78 4.09 25.58
N LEU A 15 -9.15 4.89 24.72
CA LEU A 15 -9.08 4.63 23.28
C LEU A 15 -8.40 3.28 22.98
N ASP A 16 -7.35 2.91 23.69
CA ASP A 16 -6.69 1.63 23.53
C ASP A 16 -7.61 0.46 23.92
N ARG A 17 -8.37 0.56 25.01
CA ARG A 17 -9.38 -0.46 25.38
C ARG A 17 -10.49 -0.57 24.35
N GLU A 18 -10.96 0.55 23.81
CA GLU A 18 -11.98 0.57 22.77
C GLU A 18 -11.43 -0.04 21.48
N THR A 19 -10.22 0.35 21.08
CA THR A 19 -9.58 -0.08 19.85
C THR A 19 -9.18 -1.56 19.87
N ALA A 20 -8.77 -2.09 21.02
CA ALA A 20 -8.51 -3.52 21.21
C ALA A 20 -9.72 -4.40 20.84
N LYS A 21 -10.94 -3.90 21.13
CA LYS A 21 -12.19 -4.61 20.80
C LYS A 21 -12.48 -4.59 19.31
N LEU A 22 -11.84 -3.71 18.54
CA LEU A 22 -12.10 -3.53 17.12
C LEU A 22 -11.23 -4.44 16.23
N LEU A 23 -10.05 -4.86 16.68
CA LEU A 23 -9.19 -5.78 15.93
C LEU A 23 -9.88 -7.09 15.49
N PRO A 24 -10.69 -7.77 16.34
CA PRO A 24 -11.48 -8.92 15.91
C PRO A 24 -12.42 -8.64 14.74
N HIS A 25 -12.92 -7.41 14.57
CA HIS A 25 -13.79 -7.03 13.46
C HIS A 25 -13.04 -6.93 12.12
N CYS A 26 -11.71 -6.80 12.13
CA CYS A 26 -10.89 -6.82 10.92
C CYS A 26 -10.68 -8.23 10.35
N LYS A 27 -10.82 -9.28 11.19
CA LYS A 27 -10.48 -10.67 10.83
C LYS A 27 -11.27 -11.22 9.63
N PRO A 28 -12.60 -11.02 9.50
CA PRO A 28 -13.33 -11.45 8.31
C PRO A 28 -12.80 -10.78 7.03
N THR A 29 -12.51 -9.48 7.09
CA THR A 29 -11.95 -8.73 5.97
C THR A 29 -10.55 -9.22 5.61
N LEU A 30 -9.71 -9.52 6.60
CA LEU A 30 -8.39 -10.11 6.37
C LEU A 30 -8.49 -11.45 5.64
N LEU A 31 -9.32 -12.36 6.14
CA LEU A 31 -9.52 -13.67 5.51
C LEU A 31 -9.98 -13.50 4.05
N ARG A 32 -10.93 -12.59 3.82
CA ARG A 32 -11.39 -12.25 2.48
C ARG A 32 -10.23 -11.74 1.62
N VAL A 33 -9.51 -10.71 2.04
CA VAL A 33 -8.39 -10.12 1.30
C VAL A 33 -7.32 -11.16 0.98
N THR A 34 -6.89 -11.98 1.94
CA THR A 34 -5.88 -13.03 1.74
C THR A 34 -6.35 -14.12 0.77
N GLN A 35 -7.62 -14.53 0.84
CA GLN A 35 -8.16 -15.54 -0.09
C GLN A 35 -8.32 -14.97 -1.50
N GLN A 36 -8.78 -13.73 -1.59
CA GLN A 36 -9.10 -13.10 -2.87
C GLN A 36 -7.86 -12.65 -3.63
N SER A 37 -6.81 -12.17 -2.95
CA SER A 37 -5.55 -11.80 -3.60
C SER A 37 -4.88 -13.00 -4.30
N LYS A 38 -5.04 -14.21 -3.76
CA LYS A 38 -4.56 -15.47 -4.35
C LYS A 38 -5.41 -16.01 -5.49
N ARG A 39 -6.60 -15.43 -5.70
CA ARG A 39 -7.62 -15.90 -6.66
C ARG A 39 -8.04 -14.79 -7.62
N LEU A 40 -7.15 -13.82 -7.87
CA LEU A 40 -7.38 -12.86 -8.92
C LEU A 40 -7.24 -13.56 -10.26
N VAL A 41 -8.31 -13.52 -11.05
CA VAL A 41 -8.38 -14.16 -12.36
C VAL A 41 -7.74 -13.26 -13.41
N ASP A 42 -7.22 -13.88 -14.47
CA ASP A 42 -6.82 -13.14 -15.67
C ASP A 42 -8.04 -12.39 -16.21
N PRO A 43 -7.89 -11.11 -16.60
CA PRO A 43 -9.02 -10.35 -17.08
C PRO A 43 -9.46 -10.84 -18.46
N ASP A 44 -10.72 -10.60 -18.78
CA ASP A 44 -11.21 -10.76 -20.14
C ASP A 44 -10.41 -9.84 -21.09
N PRO A 45 -9.93 -10.31 -22.26
CA PRO A 45 -9.23 -9.47 -23.24
C PRO A 45 -9.99 -8.19 -23.62
N ASP A 46 -11.34 -8.25 -23.63
CA ASP A 46 -12.22 -7.13 -23.95
C ASP A 46 -12.61 -6.29 -22.72
N SER A 47 -12.11 -6.63 -21.53
CA SER A 47 -12.24 -5.78 -20.34
C SER A 47 -11.32 -4.56 -20.42
N TRP A 48 -11.48 -3.64 -19.47
CA TRP A 48 -10.58 -2.49 -19.37
C TRP A 48 -9.14 -2.93 -19.06
N LEU A 49 -8.96 -3.91 -18.15
CA LEU A 49 -7.63 -4.43 -17.82
C LEU A 49 -6.99 -5.19 -18.99
N GLY A 50 -7.77 -5.99 -19.72
CA GLY A 50 -7.28 -6.71 -20.91
C GLY A 50 -6.75 -5.76 -21.98
N ARG A 51 -7.46 -4.65 -22.21
CA ARG A 51 -6.98 -3.60 -23.13
C ARG A 51 -5.71 -2.91 -22.64
N VAL A 52 -5.59 -2.59 -21.36
CA VAL A 52 -4.34 -2.00 -20.83
C VAL A 52 -3.17 -2.98 -20.97
N ASP A 53 -3.36 -4.25 -20.64
CA ASP A 53 -2.32 -5.28 -20.80
C ASP A 53 -1.87 -5.44 -22.25
N SER A 54 -2.78 -5.29 -23.22
CA SER A 54 -2.43 -5.31 -24.64
C SER A 54 -1.46 -4.18 -25.02
N LEU A 55 -1.58 -3.02 -24.38
CA LEU A 55 -0.70 -1.86 -24.61
C LEU A 55 0.68 -2.05 -23.98
N THR A 56 0.77 -2.82 -22.89
CA THR A 56 2.00 -2.93 -22.10
C THR A 56 2.71 -4.27 -22.23
N THR A 57 2.14 -5.24 -22.96
CA THR A 57 2.75 -6.57 -23.16
C THR A 57 4.20 -6.47 -23.67
N PRO A 58 5.16 -7.16 -23.03
CA PRO A 58 5.01 -8.20 -21.99
C PRO A 58 4.90 -7.70 -20.54
N LEU A 59 5.03 -6.40 -20.30
CA LEU A 59 5.00 -5.72 -18.99
C LEU A 59 3.55 -5.48 -18.52
N LYS A 60 2.79 -6.56 -18.33
CA LYS A 60 1.36 -6.52 -18.04
C LYS A 60 1.05 -5.80 -16.72
N LEU A 61 0.03 -4.94 -16.76
CA LEU A 61 -0.48 -4.23 -15.59
C LEU A 61 -1.07 -5.21 -14.57
N THR A 62 -1.82 -6.20 -15.04
CA THR A 62 -2.48 -7.20 -14.18
C THR A 62 -1.51 -7.98 -13.31
N ALA A 63 -0.43 -8.48 -13.90
CA ALA A 63 0.61 -9.21 -13.19
C ALA A 63 1.23 -8.35 -12.07
N HIS A 64 1.44 -7.06 -12.33
CA HIS A 64 1.95 -6.14 -11.32
C HIS A 64 0.93 -5.89 -10.20
N ILE A 65 -0.35 -5.67 -10.53
CA ILE A 65 -1.40 -5.51 -9.52
C ILE A 65 -1.57 -6.77 -8.66
N HIS A 66 -1.48 -7.97 -9.26
CA HIS A 66 -1.51 -9.24 -8.53
C HIS A 66 -0.38 -9.30 -7.50
N ALA A 67 0.85 -8.96 -7.90
CA ALA A 67 1.99 -8.93 -6.99
C ALA A 67 1.77 -7.93 -5.84
N LEU A 68 1.31 -6.72 -6.14
CA LEU A 68 1.03 -5.70 -5.12
C LEU A 68 -0.07 -6.14 -4.13
N ALA A 69 -1.16 -6.72 -4.64
CA ALA A 69 -2.26 -7.23 -3.81
C ALA A 69 -1.80 -8.38 -2.91
N LEU A 70 -0.96 -9.28 -3.42
CA LEU A 70 -0.39 -10.38 -2.65
C LEU A 70 0.55 -9.85 -1.56
N ILE A 71 1.49 -8.96 -1.91
CA ILE A 71 2.41 -8.31 -0.96
C ILE A 71 1.62 -7.63 0.17
N ALA A 72 0.59 -6.86 -0.15
CA ALA A 72 -0.21 -6.20 0.86
C ALA A 72 -0.95 -7.20 1.77
N ALA A 73 -1.59 -8.21 1.18
CA ALA A 73 -2.34 -9.22 1.92
C ALA A 73 -1.45 -10.08 2.83
N GLU A 74 -0.26 -10.47 2.38
CA GLU A 74 0.68 -11.27 3.16
C GLU A 74 1.28 -10.47 4.32
N ASN A 75 1.70 -9.23 4.08
CA ASN A 75 2.16 -8.33 5.15
C ASN A 75 1.08 -8.14 6.22
N LEU A 76 -0.17 -7.89 5.83
CA LEU A 76 -1.29 -7.74 6.79
C LEU A 76 -1.60 -9.03 7.54
N ARG A 77 -1.45 -10.20 6.90
CA ARG A 77 -1.61 -11.49 7.56
C ARG A 77 -0.52 -11.73 8.61
N GLU A 78 0.72 -11.37 8.31
CA GLU A 78 1.82 -11.47 9.28
C GLU A 78 1.68 -10.47 10.43
N VAL A 79 1.16 -9.27 10.16
CA VAL A 79 0.78 -8.31 11.21
C VAL A 79 -0.26 -8.93 12.15
N ASP A 80 -1.33 -9.52 11.64
CA ASP A 80 -2.36 -10.20 12.45
C ASP A 80 -1.77 -11.34 13.31
N ARG A 81 -0.92 -12.17 12.71
CA ARG A 81 -0.22 -13.25 13.43
C ARG A 81 0.65 -12.69 14.56
N ILE A 82 1.41 -11.64 14.31
CA ILE A 82 2.27 -11.01 15.31
C ILE A 82 1.46 -10.35 16.42
N LEU A 83 0.36 -9.67 16.09
CA LEU A 83 -0.54 -9.05 17.08
C LEU A 83 -1.03 -10.09 18.10
N SER A 84 -1.24 -11.35 17.68
CA SER A 84 -1.63 -12.44 18.58
C SER A 84 -0.49 -12.99 19.46
N GLN A 85 0.78 -12.71 19.13
CA GLN A 85 1.96 -13.36 19.71
C GLN A 85 2.85 -12.44 20.58
N ARG A 86 2.47 -11.17 20.82
CA ARG A 86 3.23 -10.19 21.63
C ARG A 86 4.70 -9.97 21.18
N VAL A 87 4.95 -9.93 19.86
CA VAL A 87 6.29 -9.79 19.22
C VAL A 87 6.73 -8.29 19.13
N PRO A 88 8.02 -7.97 18.87
CA PRO A 88 8.55 -6.62 18.73
C PRO A 88 7.74 -5.65 17.87
N VAL A 89 7.50 -4.50 18.49
CA VAL A 89 6.72 -3.34 18.01
C VAL A 89 7.17 -2.80 16.65
N PHE A 90 8.47 -2.74 16.40
CA PHE A 90 9.03 -2.09 15.22
C PHE A 90 8.74 -2.84 13.91
N ALA A 91 8.75 -4.18 13.94
CA ALA A 91 8.56 -5.01 12.76
C ALA A 91 7.16 -4.82 12.14
N LEU A 92 6.15 -4.59 12.98
CA LEU A 92 4.77 -4.35 12.56
C LEU A 92 4.66 -3.14 11.63
N TYR A 93 5.33 -2.04 11.96
CA TYR A 93 5.27 -0.82 11.17
C TYR A 93 5.92 -1.01 9.80
N SER A 94 7.00 -1.78 9.68
CA SER A 94 7.61 -2.07 8.37
C SER A 94 6.68 -2.87 7.46
N MET A 95 5.95 -3.85 8.00
CA MET A 95 4.98 -4.63 7.21
C MET A 95 3.76 -3.78 6.83
N ILE A 96 3.23 -2.97 7.76
CA ILE A 96 2.14 -2.04 7.46
C ILE A 96 2.57 -1.00 6.42
N ARG A 97 3.80 -0.47 6.50
CA ARG A 97 4.38 0.43 5.49
C ARG A 97 4.36 -0.21 4.11
N SER A 98 4.85 -1.44 4.00
CA SER A 98 4.87 -2.18 2.75
C SER A 98 3.46 -2.40 2.20
N ALA A 99 2.52 -2.79 3.06
CA ALA A 99 1.13 -3.01 2.65
C ALA A 99 0.40 -1.74 2.21
N VAL A 100 0.57 -0.61 2.92
CA VAL A 100 -0.09 0.65 2.54
C VAL A 100 0.49 1.20 1.25
N GLU A 101 1.80 1.03 1.03
CA GLU A 101 2.46 1.40 -0.22
C GLU A 101 1.96 0.52 -1.37
N ALA A 102 1.99 -0.80 -1.22
CA ALA A 102 1.58 -1.73 -2.27
C ALA A 102 0.10 -1.55 -2.67
N SER A 103 -0.79 -1.45 -1.68
CA SER A 103 -2.22 -1.21 -1.94
C SER A 103 -2.48 0.15 -2.58
N SER A 104 -1.75 1.19 -2.19
CA SER A 104 -1.89 2.53 -2.81
C SER A 104 -1.37 2.55 -4.25
N PHE A 105 -0.28 1.86 -4.55
CA PHE A 105 0.18 1.70 -5.93
C PHE A 105 -0.85 0.96 -6.78
N ALA A 106 -1.43 -0.12 -6.25
CA ALA A 106 -2.47 -0.88 -6.96
C ALA A 106 -3.70 -0.01 -7.26
N LEU A 107 -4.20 0.73 -6.25
CA LEU A 107 -5.32 1.67 -6.42
C LEU A 107 -4.98 2.77 -7.41
N TRP A 108 -3.79 3.38 -7.32
CA TRP A 108 -3.38 4.44 -8.24
C TRP A 108 -3.32 3.96 -9.69
N LEU A 109 -2.86 2.75 -9.93
CA LEU A 109 -2.88 2.15 -11.27
C LEU A 109 -4.33 1.89 -11.75
N LEU A 110 -5.17 1.36 -10.86
CA LEU A 110 -6.57 1.03 -11.13
C LEU A 110 -7.49 2.25 -11.19
N ASP A 111 -7.14 3.41 -10.66
CA ASP A 111 -8.03 4.58 -10.62
C ASP A 111 -8.03 5.37 -11.94
N SER A 112 -7.10 5.05 -12.86
CA SER A 112 -7.07 5.73 -14.16
C SER A 112 -8.36 5.51 -14.96
N ARG A 113 -9.02 6.57 -15.38
CA ARG A 113 -10.17 6.50 -16.31
C ARG A 113 -9.74 6.20 -17.75
N ASN A 114 -8.49 6.50 -18.08
CA ASN A 114 -7.91 6.33 -19.40
C ASN A 114 -6.93 5.14 -19.42
N GLU A 115 -7.11 4.22 -20.35
CA GLU A 115 -6.25 3.05 -20.57
C GLU A 115 -4.81 3.46 -20.92
N GLN A 116 -4.63 4.52 -21.72
CA GLN A 116 -3.33 5.05 -22.10
C GLN A 116 -2.56 5.59 -20.88
N LEU A 117 -3.26 6.30 -19.99
CA LEU A 117 -2.66 6.81 -18.76
C LEU A 117 -2.29 5.66 -17.80
N ALA A 118 -3.13 4.62 -17.70
CA ALA A 118 -2.81 3.44 -16.90
C ALA A 118 -1.58 2.71 -17.44
N ALA A 119 -1.51 2.52 -18.76
CA ALA A 119 -0.37 1.94 -19.46
C ALA A 119 0.91 2.77 -19.23
N SER A 120 0.83 4.10 -19.33
CA SER A 120 1.97 4.98 -19.03
C SER A 120 2.45 4.81 -17.58
N ARG A 121 1.54 4.79 -16.61
CA ARG A 121 1.89 4.63 -15.19
C ARG A 121 2.66 3.34 -14.92
N ILE A 122 2.21 2.20 -15.46
CA ILE A 122 2.90 0.92 -15.24
C ILE A 122 4.25 0.84 -15.97
N LEU A 123 4.34 1.35 -17.20
CA LEU A 123 5.62 1.39 -17.93
C LEU A 123 6.67 2.24 -17.20
N ARG A 124 6.25 3.35 -16.59
CA ARG A 124 7.12 4.19 -15.74
C ARG A 124 7.59 3.46 -14.48
N ILE A 125 6.72 2.66 -13.85
CA ILE A 125 7.12 1.81 -12.71
C ILE A 125 8.17 0.80 -13.16
N HIS A 126 7.94 0.10 -14.28
CA HIS A 126 8.92 -0.86 -14.80
C HIS A 126 10.25 -0.20 -15.10
N ARG A 127 10.26 0.94 -15.79
CA ARG A 127 11.49 1.72 -16.04
C ARG A 127 12.25 1.99 -14.74
N GLN A 128 11.56 2.51 -13.73
CA GLN A 128 12.20 2.86 -12.45
C GLN A 128 12.72 1.63 -11.70
N ASN A 129 11.99 0.52 -11.71
CA ASN A 129 12.44 -0.72 -11.09
C ASN A 129 13.67 -1.28 -11.82
N ILE A 130 13.64 -1.30 -13.15
CA ILE A 130 14.79 -1.71 -13.99
C ILE A 130 16.01 -0.84 -13.67
N GLU A 131 15.85 0.48 -13.58
CA GLU A 131 16.95 1.39 -13.24
C GLU A 131 17.47 1.18 -11.82
N ALA A 132 16.58 1.04 -10.83
CA ALA A 132 16.94 0.83 -9.44
C ALA A 132 17.67 -0.50 -9.23
N ASP A 133 17.24 -1.55 -9.93
CA ASP A 133 17.79 -2.89 -9.80
C ASP A 133 19.04 -3.10 -10.66
N ARG A 134 19.47 -2.11 -11.46
CA ARG A 134 20.64 -2.24 -12.34
C ARG A 134 21.88 -2.77 -11.61
N LEU A 135 22.15 -2.25 -10.40
CA LEU A 135 23.29 -2.71 -9.59
C LEU A 135 23.08 -4.12 -9.04
N LEU A 136 21.85 -4.47 -8.64
CA LEU A 136 21.51 -5.81 -8.18
C LEU A 136 21.72 -6.84 -9.30
N TRP A 137 21.27 -6.54 -10.51
CA TRP A 137 21.39 -7.44 -11.66
C TRP A 137 22.84 -7.68 -12.06
N LEU A 138 23.67 -6.63 -12.02
CA LEU A 138 25.12 -6.75 -12.21
C LEU A 138 25.76 -7.65 -11.14
N SER A 139 25.21 -7.69 -9.93
CA SER A 139 25.76 -8.51 -8.84
C SER A 139 25.29 -9.96 -8.84
N THR A 140 24.16 -10.28 -9.48
CA THR A 140 23.54 -11.62 -9.46
C THR A 140 23.81 -12.47 -10.71
N ASP A 141 24.69 -12.02 -11.61
CA ASP A 141 25.00 -12.67 -12.91
C ASP A 141 23.77 -12.98 -13.78
N VAL A 142 22.68 -12.23 -13.55
CA VAL A 142 21.50 -12.26 -14.43
C VAL A 142 21.85 -11.41 -15.64
N ALA A 143 21.93 -12.05 -16.81
CA ALA A 143 22.47 -11.48 -18.05
C ALA A 143 22.08 -10.00 -18.25
N SER A 144 23.09 -9.12 -18.22
CA SER A 144 22.95 -7.66 -18.38
C SER A 144 22.28 -7.25 -19.70
N THR A 145 22.28 -8.12 -20.71
CA THR A 145 21.56 -7.95 -21.97
C THR A 145 20.04 -7.93 -21.78
N LEU A 146 19.50 -8.74 -20.88
CA LEU A 146 18.06 -8.78 -20.57
C LEU A 146 17.57 -7.45 -19.99
N HIS A 147 18.42 -6.72 -19.26
CA HIS A 147 18.09 -5.42 -18.69
C HIS A 147 17.83 -4.36 -19.77
N ALA A 148 18.76 -4.22 -20.71
CA ALA A 148 18.66 -3.25 -21.79
C ALA A 148 17.47 -3.55 -22.72
N ASP A 149 17.22 -4.83 -23.02
CA ASP A 149 16.11 -5.25 -23.87
C ASP A 149 14.75 -4.91 -23.23
N VAL A 150 14.58 -5.19 -21.95
CA VAL A 150 13.31 -4.89 -21.25
C VAL A 150 13.08 -3.38 -21.14
N LEU A 151 14.13 -2.59 -20.90
CA LEU A 151 14.03 -1.12 -20.89
C LEU A 151 13.64 -0.58 -22.27
N ALA A 152 14.27 -1.07 -23.33
CA ALA A 152 13.96 -0.68 -24.71
C ALA A 152 12.51 -1.02 -25.08
N ILE A 153 12.01 -2.20 -24.68
CA ILE A 153 10.61 -2.58 -24.85
C ILE A 153 9.69 -1.62 -24.11
N ALA A 154 9.98 -1.28 -22.84
CA ALA A 154 9.15 -0.36 -22.07
C ALA A 154 9.07 1.03 -22.72
N GLN A 155 10.21 1.53 -23.22
CA GLN A 155 10.30 2.82 -23.89
C GLN A 155 9.54 2.83 -25.22
N ASP A 156 9.71 1.81 -26.06
CA ASP A 156 8.98 1.67 -27.33
C ASP A 156 7.46 1.62 -27.11
N ARG A 157 7.00 0.83 -26.13
CA ARG A 157 5.57 0.77 -25.76
C ARG A 157 5.05 2.12 -25.30
N HIS A 158 5.80 2.84 -24.48
CA HIS A 158 5.39 4.15 -23.99
C HIS A 158 5.29 5.18 -25.13
N ALA A 159 6.22 5.16 -26.08
CA ALA A 159 6.23 6.06 -27.23
C ALA A 159 5.02 5.88 -28.15
N ARG A 160 4.38 4.70 -28.13
CA ARG A 160 3.17 4.39 -28.92
C ARG A 160 1.87 4.77 -28.23
N LEU A 161 1.91 5.23 -26.98
CA LEU A 161 0.70 5.60 -26.23
C LEU A 161 0.10 6.90 -26.77
N LYS A 162 -1.21 6.88 -26.99
CA LYS A 162 -1.94 8.02 -27.55
C LYS A 162 -2.25 9.06 -26.48
N GLY A 163 -1.91 10.32 -26.74
CA GLY A 163 -2.22 11.44 -25.84
C GLY A 163 -1.40 11.46 -24.55
N ILE A 164 -0.30 10.70 -24.49
CA ILE A 164 0.68 10.72 -23.40
C ILE A 164 1.94 11.41 -23.92
N HIS A 165 2.50 12.34 -23.14
CA HIS A 165 3.71 13.04 -23.56
C HIS A 165 4.93 12.08 -23.44
N PRO A 166 5.83 12.00 -24.43
CA PRO A 166 7.00 11.11 -24.36
C PRO A 166 7.83 11.30 -23.07
N ASP A 167 8.04 12.54 -22.65
CA ASP A 167 8.78 12.86 -21.43
C ASP A 167 8.13 12.36 -20.13
N ASP A 168 6.85 11.99 -20.15
CA ASP A 168 6.19 11.38 -18.99
C ASP A 168 6.89 10.08 -18.57
N PHE A 169 7.50 9.37 -19.52
CA PHE A 169 8.25 8.14 -19.24
C PHE A 169 9.36 8.36 -18.21
N ASN A 170 10.03 9.51 -18.29
CA ASN A 170 11.17 9.86 -17.43
C ASN A 170 10.75 10.44 -16.07
N LYS A 171 9.46 10.74 -15.86
CA LYS A 171 8.99 11.28 -14.59
C LYS A 171 9.09 10.23 -13.48
N ALA A 172 9.79 10.56 -12.40
CA ALA A 172 9.91 9.71 -11.22
C ALA A 172 8.55 9.29 -10.66
N VAL A 173 8.45 8.03 -10.26
CA VAL A 173 7.32 7.43 -9.57
C VAL A 173 7.66 7.38 -8.09
N LYS A 174 7.00 8.23 -7.29
CA LYS A 174 7.29 8.37 -5.85
C LYS A 174 6.07 7.94 -5.03
N SER A 175 6.31 7.23 -3.94
CA SER A 175 5.26 6.69 -3.06
C SER A 175 4.42 7.82 -2.44
N THR A 176 5.06 8.89 -1.96
CA THR A 176 4.36 10.02 -1.32
C THR A 176 3.28 10.66 -2.20
N PRO A 177 3.56 11.14 -3.44
CA PRO A 177 2.51 11.66 -4.32
C PRO A 177 1.43 10.64 -4.71
N ILE A 178 1.80 9.37 -4.84
CA ILE A 178 0.85 8.29 -5.17
C ILE A 178 -0.14 8.10 -4.03
N ILE A 179 0.36 7.92 -2.82
CA ILE A 179 -0.47 7.72 -1.63
C ILE A 179 -1.35 8.95 -1.39
N GLU A 180 -0.80 10.16 -1.53
CA GLU A 180 -1.58 11.40 -1.43
C GLU A 180 -2.68 11.50 -2.49
N SER A 181 -2.41 11.04 -3.72
CA SER A 181 -3.43 10.98 -4.78
C SER A 181 -4.53 9.97 -4.45
N VAL A 182 -4.18 8.81 -3.90
CA VAL A 182 -5.14 7.79 -3.48
C VAL A 182 -5.97 8.28 -2.31
N ASP A 183 -5.36 8.94 -1.33
CA ASP A 183 -6.04 9.59 -0.20
C ASP A 183 -7.11 10.55 -0.76
N ARG A 184 -6.78 11.41 -1.72
CA ARG A 184 -7.78 12.34 -2.30
C ARG A 184 -8.96 11.66 -3.00
N THR A 185 -8.73 10.55 -3.70
CA THR A 185 -9.82 9.86 -4.41
C THR A 185 -10.63 8.93 -3.51
N HIS A 186 -9.99 8.30 -2.52
CA HIS A 186 -10.57 7.21 -1.72
C HIS A 186 -10.84 7.56 -0.25
N ASP A 187 -10.29 8.64 0.33
CA ASP A 187 -10.46 8.96 1.77
C ASP A 187 -11.92 9.25 2.17
N LEU A 188 -12.77 9.66 1.23
CA LEU A 188 -14.20 9.88 1.48
C LEU A 188 -14.97 8.58 1.80
N LEU A 189 -14.43 7.41 1.47
CA LEU A 189 -15.11 6.14 1.72
C LEU A 189 -14.96 5.64 3.17
N TYR A 190 -13.93 6.10 3.88
CA TYR A 190 -13.53 5.53 5.18
C TYR A 190 -13.75 6.46 6.37
N ARG A 191 -13.90 7.77 6.14
CA ARG A 191 -14.21 8.73 7.21
C ARG A 191 -15.72 8.83 7.42
N LYS A 192 -16.30 7.83 8.09
CA LYS A 192 -17.57 8.06 8.80
C LYS A 192 -17.27 8.79 10.09
N GLU A 193 -18.04 9.83 10.38
CA GLU A 193 -17.91 10.58 11.62
C GLU A 193 -18.07 9.62 12.81
N GLY A 194 -17.06 9.58 13.69
CA GLY A 194 -17.01 8.66 14.83
C GLY A 194 -16.31 7.31 14.60
N ASP A 195 -15.76 7.03 13.41
CA ASP A 195 -15.03 5.78 13.17
C ASP A 195 -13.59 5.84 13.73
N LEU A 196 -13.40 5.24 14.91
CA LEU A 196 -12.12 5.14 15.60
C LEU A 196 -11.07 4.34 14.82
N LEU A 197 -11.46 3.54 13.83
CA LEU A 197 -10.52 2.75 13.01
C LEU A 197 -9.85 3.58 11.91
N HIS A 198 -10.40 4.72 11.52
CA HIS A 198 -9.96 5.48 10.35
C HIS A 198 -9.52 6.90 10.68
N ILE A 199 -8.81 7.07 11.80
CA ILE A 199 -8.29 8.36 12.26
C ILE A 199 -7.11 8.88 11.42
N LEU A 200 -6.33 7.99 10.78
CA LEU A 200 -5.18 8.35 9.96
C LEU A 200 -5.47 8.14 8.46
N THR A 201 -5.06 9.10 7.62
CA THR A 201 -4.98 8.88 6.16
C THR A 201 -3.83 7.93 5.84
N GLY A 202 -3.83 7.35 4.64
CA GLY A 202 -2.73 6.46 4.24
C GLY A 202 -1.40 7.15 4.14
N LEU A 203 -1.35 8.43 3.76
CA LEU A 203 -0.10 9.20 3.79
C LEU A 203 0.41 9.38 5.21
N GLN A 204 -0.48 9.63 6.17
CA GLN A 204 -0.10 9.70 7.59
C GLN A 204 0.41 8.36 8.09
N ILE A 205 -0.27 7.26 7.76
CA ILE A 205 0.17 5.89 8.08
C ILE A 205 1.55 5.62 7.48
N TRP A 206 1.75 5.90 6.20
CA TRP A 206 3.02 5.65 5.52
C TRP A 206 4.16 6.47 6.13
N ARG A 207 3.94 7.76 6.45
CA ARG A 207 4.94 8.62 7.10
C ARG A 207 5.29 8.11 8.49
N MET A 208 4.27 7.76 9.29
CA MET A 208 4.43 7.21 10.62
C MET A 208 5.26 5.94 10.59
N CYS A 209 4.87 4.98 9.75
CA CYS A 209 5.59 3.72 9.61
C CYS A 209 7.01 3.91 9.05
N SER A 210 7.19 4.89 8.16
CA SER A 210 8.52 5.25 7.62
C SER A 210 9.42 5.82 8.70
N ALA A 211 8.89 6.68 9.56
CA ALA A 211 9.63 7.27 10.67
C ALA A 211 10.10 6.19 11.64
N VAL A 212 9.26 5.20 11.91
CA VAL A 212 9.63 4.02 12.71
C VAL A 212 10.73 3.20 12.04
N ALA A 213 10.57 2.88 10.74
CA ALA A 213 11.54 2.08 9.99
C ALA A 213 12.93 2.73 9.86
N HIS A 214 12.99 4.07 9.90
CA HIS A 214 14.24 4.83 9.83
C HIS A 214 14.75 5.31 11.21
N GLY A 215 14.13 4.90 12.32
CA GLY A 215 14.59 5.26 13.65
C GLY A 215 14.50 6.76 13.97
N ASN A 216 13.52 7.48 13.41
CA ASN A 216 13.32 8.90 13.69
C ASN A 216 12.83 9.10 15.13
N THR A 217 13.74 9.48 16.03
CA THR A 217 13.52 9.56 17.48
C THR A 217 12.32 10.42 17.87
N LEU A 218 12.18 11.62 17.31
CA LEU A 218 11.06 12.52 17.59
C LEU A 218 9.70 11.91 17.23
N SER A 219 9.66 11.17 16.11
CA SER A 219 8.43 10.47 15.71
C SER A 219 8.16 9.27 16.60
N LEU A 220 9.21 8.53 16.99
CA LEU A 220 9.08 7.39 17.90
C LEU A 220 8.47 7.80 19.24
N GLU A 221 8.86 8.94 19.80
CA GLU A 221 8.27 9.47 21.05
C GLU A 221 6.76 9.76 20.93
N SER A 222 6.30 10.09 19.72
CA SER A 222 4.88 10.35 19.45
C SER A 222 4.07 9.07 19.20
N ILE A 223 4.69 8.06 18.60
CA ILE A 223 4.03 6.82 18.12
C ILE A 223 4.05 5.72 19.19
N LEU A 224 5.13 5.70 19.98
CA LEU A 224 5.38 4.70 21.00
C LEU A 224 5.05 5.26 22.39
N GLU A 225 4.77 4.35 23.31
CA GLU A 225 4.66 4.62 24.73
C GLU A 225 5.84 3.98 25.45
N SER A 226 6.48 4.75 26.30
CA SER A 226 7.50 4.27 27.23
C SER A 226 6.81 3.63 28.43
N ILE A 227 7.22 2.41 28.74
CA ILE A 227 6.75 1.65 29.89
C ILE A 227 7.92 1.54 30.87
N PRO A 228 7.79 2.11 32.07
CA PRO A 228 8.82 2.00 33.09
C PRO A 228 9.22 0.54 33.32
N GLY A 229 10.52 0.30 33.54
CA GLY A 229 10.99 -1.03 33.96
C GLY A 229 10.30 -1.45 35.26
N GLU A 230 10.07 -2.75 35.43
CA GLU A 230 9.42 -3.28 36.63
C GLU A 230 10.33 -3.16 37.85
N LYS A 231 11.65 -3.09 37.63
CA LYS A 231 12.67 -2.91 38.68
C LYS A 231 13.51 -1.66 38.45
N GLN A 232 14.00 -1.10 39.56
CA GLN A 232 14.90 0.03 39.55
C GLN A 232 16.20 -0.33 38.80
N GLY A 233 16.52 0.42 37.74
CA GLY A 233 17.68 0.15 36.86
C GLY A 233 17.38 -0.67 35.61
N GLU A 234 16.16 -1.22 35.46
CA GLU A 234 15.76 -1.82 34.18
C GLU A 234 15.46 -0.72 33.15
N PRO A 235 15.94 -0.87 31.89
CA PRO A 235 15.63 0.08 30.84
C PRO A 235 14.12 0.07 30.57
N ALA A 236 13.56 1.25 30.32
CA ALA A 236 12.16 1.36 29.92
C ALA A 236 11.92 0.55 28.65
N SER A 237 10.85 -0.24 28.65
CA SER A 237 10.39 -0.93 27.45
C SER A 237 9.50 -0.01 26.63
N VAL A 238 9.39 -0.24 25.33
CA VAL A 238 8.50 0.55 24.46
C VAL A 238 7.38 -0.32 23.90
N LYS A 239 6.16 0.21 23.87
CA LYS A 239 5.01 -0.40 23.19
C LYS A 239 4.43 0.55 22.15
N SER A 240 3.83 -0.02 21.10
CA SER A 240 2.99 0.77 20.20
C SER A 240 1.78 1.29 20.96
N ARG A 241 1.39 2.53 20.71
CA ARG A 241 0.03 2.98 21.01
C ARG A 241 -0.95 2.15 20.18
N LEU A 242 -1.87 1.45 20.84
CA LEU A 242 -2.72 0.46 20.17
C LEU A 242 -3.66 1.13 19.16
N MET A 243 -4.12 2.34 19.47
CA MET A 243 -4.88 3.19 18.56
C MET A 243 -4.18 3.38 17.20
N PHE A 244 -2.90 3.79 17.18
CA PHE A 244 -2.18 4.03 15.91
C PHE A 244 -1.95 2.74 15.14
N LEU A 245 -1.58 1.67 15.83
CA LEU A 245 -1.34 0.38 15.22
C LEU A 245 -2.62 -0.18 14.58
N THR A 246 -3.72 -0.13 15.30
CA THR A 246 -5.00 -0.66 14.82
C THR A 246 -5.60 0.19 13.71
N SER A 247 -5.51 1.53 13.81
CA SER A 247 -5.97 2.39 12.73
C SER A 247 -5.15 2.18 11.47
N SER A 248 -3.83 2.04 11.61
CA SER A 248 -2.94 1.78 10.47
C SER A 248 -3.25 0.43 9.82
N TYR A 249 -3.45 -0.60 10.64
CA TYR A 249 -3.82 -1.93 10.18
C TYR A 249 -5.18 -1.94 9.45
N SER A 250 -6.22 -1.40 10.08
CA SER A 250 -7.59 -1.38 9.53
C SER A 250 -7.68 -0.56 8.24
N SER A 251 -7.14 0.65 8.22
CA SER A 251 -7.12 1.50 7.02
C SER A 251 -6.37 0.86 5.86
N THR A 252 -5.23 0.21 6.14
CA THR A 252 -4.45 -0.48 5.10
C THR A 252 -5.19 -1.72 4.58
N LEU A 253 -5.88 -2.45 5.45
CA LEU A 253 -6.72 -3.57 5.09
C LEU A 253 -7.90 -3.15 4.21
N GLY A 254 -8.57 -2.05 4.54
CA GLY A 254 -9.63 -1.45 3.72
C GLY A 254 -9.14 -1.13 2.31
N ARG A 255 -8.00 -0.43 2.19
CA ARG A 255 -7.40 -0.10 0.88
C ARG A 255 -7.04 -1.32 0.06
N THR A 256 -6.49 -2.35 0.71
CA THR A 256 -6.15 -3.60 0.03
C THR A 256 -7.41 -4.29 -0.51
N ASN A 257 -8.50 -4.25 0.26
CA ASN A 257 -9.79 -4.75 -0.21
C ASN A 257 -10.32 -3.95 -1.40
N ASP A 258 -10.26 -2.62 -1.36
CA ASP A 258 -10.70 -1.77 -2.46
C ASP A 258 -9.88 -2.00 -3.73
N ALA A 259 -8.57 -2.23 -3.61
CA ALA A 259 -7.72 -2.58 -4.74
C ALA A 259 -8.18 -3.88 -5.41
N ILE A 260 -8.50 -4.90 -4.62
CA ILE A 260 -9.01 -6.20 -5.10
C ILE A 260 -10.38 -6.03 -5.77
N ASP A 261 -11.28 -5.26 -5.16
CA ASP A 261 -12.62 -5.02 -5.72
C ASP A 261 -12.55 -4.19 -7.01
N ALA A 262 -11.69 -3.17 -7.06
CA ALA A 262 -11.45 -2.37 -8.26
C ALA A 262 -10.83 -3.21 -9.40
N TYR A 263 -9.89 -4.10 -9.08
CA TYR A 263 -9.33 -5.04 -10.04
C TYR A 263 -10.43 -5.90 -10.67
N ARG A 264 -11.26 -6.53 -9.84
CA ARG A 264 -12.35 -7.41 -10.31
C ARG A 264 -13.35 -6.66 -11.17
N LYS A 265 -13.77 -5.46 -10.72
CA LYS A 265 -14.68 -4.60 -11.48
C LYS A 265 -14.14 -4.28 -12.87
N ARG A 266 -12.82 -4.09 -13.01
CA ARG A 266 -12.17 -3.77 -14.28
C ARG A 266 -11.73 -4.98 -15.10
N SER A 267 -11.84 -6.18 -14.54
CA SER A 267 -11.51 -7.46 -15.20
C SER A 267 -12.62 -8.00 -16.10
N HIS A 268 -13.83 -7.43 -16.00
CA HIS A 268 -14.99 -7.83 -16.78
C HIS A 268 -15.38 -6.74 -17.79
N PRO A 269 -15.90 -7.10 -18.98
CA PRO A 269 -16.45 -6.13 -19.91
C PRO A 269 -17.62 -5.36 -19.27
N GLN A 270 -17.63 -4.03 -19.44
CA GLN A 270 -18.79 -3.25 -19.03
C GLN A 270 -19.95 -3.60 -19.96
N ARG A 271 -21.06 -4.10 -19.39
CA ARG A 271 -22.30 -4.28 -20.15
C ARG A 271 -22.70 -2.92 -20.70
N LYS A 272 -22.58 -2.73 -22.02
CA LYS A 272 -23.14 -1.56 -22.70
C LYS A 272 -24.65 -1.61 -22.46
N GLY A 273 -25.16 -0.69 -21.63
CA GLY A 273 -26.59 -0.51 -21.48
C GLY A 273 -27.17 -0.27 -22.88
N ARG A 274 -28.09 -1.14 -23.28
CA ARG A 274 -28.91 -0.95 -24.48
C ARG A 274 -30.02 0.05 -24.15
#